data_AF-A0A2K6GYI6-F1
#
_entry.id   AF-A0A2K6GYI6-F1
#
_cell.length_a   1.000
_cell.length_b   1.000
_cell.length_c   1.000
_cell.angle_alpha   90.00
_cell.angle_beta   90.00
_cell.angle_gamma   90.00
#
_symmetry.space_group_name_H-M   'P 1'
#
loop_
_entity.id
_entity.type
_entity.pdbx_description
1 polymer ?
#
loop_
_entity_poly.entity_id
_entity_poly.type
_entity_poly.pdbx_seq_one_letter_code
_entity_poly.pdbx_strand_id
1 'polypeptide(L)'
;MKYTKHNFMMSVLGVIIYITDLIVDIWVSVKFFHEGQYVFGVLALSFMLFGTLVVQCFSYSWFKADLKKAGQESQRCFLLLHCLQGGVFTRYWFALKKGYGIAFKYSSKTNNFMEEEIDQHKEVIDRMTDLSMLRLFETYLEGCPQLILQLYIFLEHGQAHFSQYSAIVVSCCAISCSTVDYQIALRKSLPDKNLLSGSGPKFTYLFYKLFTLISWMLSVVLLLFLNIKIALFLLLLLWFLGIIWAFKKQTQFCTSVSMEFLYRIVVGFILIFTFFNIKGQNTKYPMSYYYIVRVLATLGILIVFWIFPLSIFSPEYFIPISITIVLTLLLGIIFLIVYYGTFHPTRSEETKYDEIDGKSVQRDCRVRYFLME
;
A
#
# COMPACT_ATOMS: atom_id res chain seq x y z
N MET A 1 11.40 21.13 3.55
CA MET A 1 12.24 19.92 3.44
C MET A 1 12.88 19.89 2.05
N LYS A 2 14.14 19.47 1.87
CA LYS A 2 14.83 19.50 0.56
C LYS A 2 14.65 18.20 -0.24
N TYR A 3 14.30 18.32 -1.51
CA TYR A 3 14.28 17.21 -2.49
C TYR A 3 15.69 17.03 -3.08
N THR A 4 16.30 15.87 -2.82
CA THR A 4 17.71 15.60 -3.15
C THR A 4 17.85 14.74 -4.42
N LYS A 5 19.07 14.66 -4.97
CA LYS A 5 19.41 13.75 -6.08
C LYS A 5 19.09 12.29 -5.77
N HIS A 6 19.28 11.86 -4.51
CA HIS A 6 18.88 10.54 -4.05
C HIS A 6 17.37 10.33 -4.14
N ASN A 7 16.56 11.32 -3.73
CA ASN A 7 15.10 11.23 -3.87
C ASN A 7 14.69 11.13 -5.35
N PHE A 8 15.37 11.86 -6.24
CA PHE A 8 15.14 11.75 -7.68
C PHE A 8 15.45 10.35 -8.22
N MET A 9 16.60 9.77 -7.85
CA MET A 9 16.96 8.42 -8.25
C MET A 9 15.95 7.38 -7.76
N MET A 10 15.46 7.51 -6.52
CA MET A 10 14.39 6.64 -5.99
C MET A 10 13.07 6.82 -6.75
N SER A 11 12.73 8.03 -7.18
CA SER A 11 11.54 8.28 -8.02
C SER A 11 11.67 7.61 -9.39
N VAL A 12 12.84 7.66 -10.03
CA VAL A 12 13.10 6.96 -11.31
C VAL A 12 13.00 5.46 -11.13
N LEU A 13 13.61 4.90 -10.08
CA LEU A 13 13.48 3.49 -9.74
C LEU A 13 12.01 3.09 -9.55
N GLY A 14 11.22 3.93 -8.88
CA GLY A 14 9.78 3.70 -8.70
C GLY A 14 9.02 3.55 -10.02
N VAL A 15 9.37 4.32 -11.07
CA VAL A 15 8.78 4.19 -12.41
C VAL A 15 9.17 2.88 -13.08
N ILE A 16 10.44 2.50 -12.97
CA ILE A 16 10.95 1.25 -13.55
C ILE A 16 10.21 0.06 -12.94
N ILE A 17 10.03 0.05 -11.61
CA ILE A 17 9.33 -1.04 -10.96
C ILE A 17 7.85 -1.04 -11.37
N TYR A 18 7.18 0.12 -11.44
CA TYR A 18 5.79 0.21 -11.92
C TYR A 18 5.61 -0.39 -13.34
N ILE A 19 6.52 -0.08 -14.27
CA ILE A 19 6.51 -0.64 -15.63
C ILE A 19 6.74 -2.16 -15.60
N THR A 20 7.67 -2.59 -14.76
CA THR A 20 8.01 -4.02 -14.62
C THR A 20 6.83 -4.80 -14.07
N ASP A 21 6.15 -4.27 -13.05
CA ASP A 21 4.95 -4.87 -12.45
C ASP A 21 3.88 -5.08 -13.55
N LEU A 22 3.52 -4.03 -14.31
CA LEU A 22 2.57 -4.11 -15.43
C LEU A 22 2.94 -5.17 -16.48
N ILE A 23 4.22 -5.27 -16.86
CA ILE A 23 4.68 -6.25 -17.84
C ILE A 23 4.55 -7.67 -17.27
N VAL A 24 4.92 -7.86 -16.01
CA VAL A 24 4.82 -9.15 -15.32
C VAL A 24 3.37 -9.59 -15.20
N ASP A 25 2.44 -8.69 -14.87
CA ASP A 25 1.02 -9.02 -14.69
C ASP A 25 0.35 -9.45 -16.01
N ILE A 26 0.70 -8.77 -17.11
CA ILE A 26 0.28 -9.17 -18.47
C ILE A 26 0.88 -10.53 -18.84
N TRP A 27 2.18 -10.72 -18.60
CA TRP A 27 2.84 -11.98 -18.91
C TRP A 27 2.24 -13.14 -18.11
N VAL A 28 2.05 -12.99 -16.81
CA VAL A 28 1.43 -14.02 -15.95
C VAL A 28 0.03 -14.38 -16.46
N SER A 29 -0.77 -13.38 -16.83
CA SER A 29 -2.11 -13.62 -17.41
C SER A 29 -2.03 -14.42 -18.71
N VAL A 30 -1.17 -14.00 -19.65
CA VAL A 30 -0.95 -14.70 -20.94
C VAL A 30 -0.45 -16.13 -20.74
N LYS A 31 0.44 -16.34 -19.76
CA LYS A 31 0.96 -17.66 -19.42
C LYS A 31 -0.17 -18.60 -18.97
N PHE A 32 -1.08 -18.14 -18.11
CA PHE A 32 -2.24 -18.95 -17.71
C PHE A 32 -3.15 -19.33 -18.89
N PHE A 33 -3.35 -18.42 -19.84
CA PHE A 33 -4.10 -18.73 -21.07
C PHE A 33 -3.39 -19.78 -21.94
N HIS A 34 -2.07 -19.70 -22.08
CA HIS A 34 -1.29 -20.69 -22.83
C HIS A 34 -1.27 -22.07 -22.15
N GLU A 35 -1.24 -22.13 -20.82
CA GLU A 35 -1.25 -23.37 -20.04
C GLU A 35 -2.66 -23.99 -19.92
N GLY A 36 -3.68 -23.39 -20.54
CA GLY A 36 -5.07 -23.87 -20.49
C GLY A 36 -5.79 -23.61 -19.17
N GLN A 37 -5.19 -22.86 -18.25
CA GLN A 37 -5.73 -22.50 -16.94
C GLN A 37 -6.59 -21.22 -17.04
N TYR A 38 -7.66 -21.28 -17.84
CA TYR A 38 -8.47 -20.10 -18.20
C TYR A 38 -9.06 -19.36 -16.99
N VAL A 39 -9.50 -20.08 -15.95
CA VAL A 39 -10.10 -19.47 -14.76
C VAL A 39 -9.07 -18.57 -14.04
N PHE A 40 -7.85 -19.07 -13.84
CA PHE A 40 -6.78 -18.31 -13.18
C PHE A 40 -6.31 -17.14 -14.04
N GLY A 41 -6.23 -17.32 -15.37
CA GLY A 41 -5.93 -16.23 -16.31
C GLY A 41 -6.98 -15.11 -16.28
N VAL A 42 -8.26 -15.47 -16.28
CA VAL A 42 -9.37 -14.50 -16.19
C VAL A 42 -9.35 -13.78 -14.83
N LEU A 43 -9.10 -14.49 -13.73
CA LEU A 43 -9.01 -13.87 -12.40
C LEU A 43 -7.83 -12.90 -12.31
N ALA A 44 -6.63 -13.31 -12.74
CA ALA A 44 -5.43 -12.46 -12.73
C ALA A 44 -5.64 -11.18 -13.55
N LEU A 45 -6.18 -11.33 -14.77
CA LEU A 45 -6.51 -10.20 -15.65
C LEU A 45 -7.59 -9.30 -15.05
N SER A 46 -8.60 -9.88 -14.39
CA SER A 46 -9.67 -9.10 -13.75
C SER A 46 -9.15 -8.26 -12.59
N PHE A 47 -8.25 -8.82 -11.76
CA PHE A 47 -7.60 -8.07 -10.68
C PHE A 47 -6.74 -6.92 -11.22
N MET A 48 -5.98 -7.16 -12.29
CA MET A 48 -5.18 -6.14 -12.97
C MET A 48 -6.04 -5.01 -13.55
N LEU A 49 -7.09 -5.35 -14.29
CA LEU A 49 -8.00 -4.36 -14.87
C LEU A 49 -8.74 -3.56 -13.78
N PHE A 50 -9.16 -4.22 -12.71
CA PHE A 50 -9.83 -3.55 -11.60
C PHE A 50 -8.89 -2.60 -10.83
N GLY A 51 -7.69 -3.07 -10.47
CA GLY A 51 -6.67 -2.26 -9.80
C GLY A 51 -6.31 -1.02 -10.61
N THR A 52 -5.97 -1.22 -11.89
CA THR A 52 -5.65 -0.12 -12.80
C THR A 52 -6.82 0.85 -12.98
N LEU A 53 -8.06 0.37 -13.13
CA LEU A 53 -9.25 1.24 -13.25
C LEU A 53 -9.42 2.15 -12.02
N VAL A 54 -9.33 1.59 -10.82
CA VAL A 54 -9.48 2.35 -9.57
C VAL A 54 -8.36 3.40 -9.46
N VAL A 55 -7.12 3.00 -9.76
CA VAL A 55 -5.95 3.90 -9.76
C VAL A 55 -6.14 5.04 -10.75
N GLN A 56 -6.63 4.77 -11.97
CA GLN A 56 -6.88 5.81 -12.97
C GLN A 56 -7.99 6.77 -12.54
N CYS A 57 -9.04 6.29 -11.87
CA CYS A 57 -10.09 7.15 -11.30
C CYS A 57 -9.51 8.16 -10.28
N PHE A 58 -8.67 7.69 -9.34
CA PHE A 58 -7.98 8.60 -8.40
C PHE A 58 -7.01 9.52 -9.12
N SER A 59 -6.18 8.97 -10.00
CA SER A 59 -5.18 9.69 -10.77
C SER A 59 -5.80 10.85 -11.57
N TYR A 60 -6.92 10.60 -12.25
CA TYR A 60 -7.65 11.61 -13.03
C TYR A 60 -8.30 12.67 -12.15
N SER A 61 -9.03 12.24 -11.10
CA SER A 61 -9.65 13.16 -10.14
C SER A 61 -8.60 14.10 -9.54
N TRP A 62 -7.44 13.55 -9.21
CA TRP A 62 -6.34 14.31 -8.65
C TRP A 62 -5.69 15.23 -9.67
N PHE A 63 -5.50 14.78 -10.90
CA PHE A 63 -4.95 15.59 -11.97
C PHE A 63 -5.87 16.78 -12.30
N LYS A 64 -7.19 16.56 -12.35
CA LYS A 64 -8.18 17.62 -12.54
C LYS A 64 -8.15 18.67 -11.43
N ALA A 65 -7.99 18.24 -10.17
CA ALA A 65 -7.86 19.15 -9.04
C ALA A 65 -6.55 19.96 -9.11
N ASP A 66 -5.44 19.36 -9.56
CA ASP A 66 -4.15 20.05 -9.75
C ASP A 66 -4.23 21.09 -10.88
N LEU A 67 -4.87 20.77 -12.01
CA LEU A 67 -5.09 21.71 -13.12
C LEU A 67 -5.96 22.90 -12.70
N LYS A 68 -7.05 22.63 -11.95
CA LYS A 68 -7.93 23.68 -11.42
C LYS A 68 -7.16 24.63 -10.50
N LYS A 69 -6.27 24.11 -9.64
CA LYS A 69 -5.38 24.94 -8.81
C LYS A 69 -4.41 25.78 -9.63
N ALA A 70 -3.96 25.28 -10.78
CA ALA A 70 -3.07 25.99 -11.70
C ALA A 70 -3.80 26.96 -12.66
N GLY A 71 -5.13 27.11 -12.56
CA GLY A 71 -5.92 27.95 -13.47
C GLY A 71 -5.99 27.43 -14.91
N GLN A 72 -5.67 26.15 -15.14
CA GLN A 72 -5.73 25.52 -16.46
C GLN A 72 -7.01 24.71 -16.62
N GLU A 73 -7.64 24.79 -17.79
CA GLU A 73 -8.80 23.96 -18.09
C GLU A 73 -8.42 22.51 -18.42
N SER A 74 -9.24 21.58 -17.93
CA SER A 74 -9.06 20.15 -18.17
C SER A 74 -9.40 19.80 -19.62
N GLN A 75 -8.40 19.60 -20.47
CA GLN A 75 -8.60 19.17 -21.85
C GLN A 75 -9.12 17.71 -21.91
N ARG A 76 -10.07 17.44 -22.82
CA ARG A 76 -10.62 16.08 -23.08
C ARG A 76 -9.54 15.05 -23.42
N CYS A 77 -8.42 15.49 -23.99
CA CYS A 77 -7.26 14.65 -24.29
C CYS A 77 -6.67 13.98 -23.04
N PHE A 78 -6.69 14.64 -21.88
CA PHE A 78 -6.19 14.03 -20.64
C PHE A 78 -7.13 12.94 -20.12
N LEU A 79 -8.44 13.13 -20.23
CA LEU A 79 -9.41 12.08 -19.88
C LEU A 79 -9.21 10.84 -20.77
N LEU A 80 -9.05 11.03 -22.09
CA LEU A 80 -8.74 9.95 -23.02
C LEU A 80 -7.45 9.20 -22.63
N LEU A 81 -6.42 9.95 -22.24
CA LEU A 81 -5.15 9.36 -21.83
C LEU A 81 -5.23 8.61 -20.49
N HIS A 82 -6.07 9.05 -19.55
CA HIS A 82 -6.39 8.27 -18.35
C HIS A 82 -7.20 7.01 -18.68
N CYS A 83 -8.14 7.09 -19.63
CA CYS A 83 -8.88 5.91 -20.12
C CYS A 83 -7.98 4.89 -20.82
N LEU A 84 -6.93 5.34 -21.51
CA LEU A 84 -5.91 4.49 -22.15
C LEU A 84 -4.77 4.08 -21.19
N GLN A 85 -4.99 4.13 -19.87
CA GLN A 85 -4.01 3.82 -18.83
C GLN A 85 -2.74 4.70 -18.79
N GLY A 86 -2.59 5.66 -19.70
CA GLY A 86 -1.48 6.62 -19.75
C GLY A 86 -1.44 7.65 -18.62
N GLY A 87 -2.52 7.77 -17.84
CA GLY A 87 -2.69 8.80 -16.81
C GLY A 87 -1.61 8.80 -15.73
N VAL A 88 -1.31 7.63 -15.17
CA VAL A 88 -0.23 7.47 -14.16
C VAL A 88 1.14 7.85 -14.75
N PHE A 89 1.43 7.47 -15.99
CA PHE A 89 2.67 7.85 -16.68
C PHE A 89 2.82 9.36 -16.83
N THR A 90 1.74 10.09 -17.14
CA THR A 90 1.81 11.56 -17.20
C THR A 90 2.09 12.19 -15.84
N ARG A 91 1.50 11.67 -14.76
CA ARG A 91 1.81 12.14 -13.39
C ARG A 91 3.28 11.88 -13.05
N TYR A 92 3.82 10.71 -13.39
CA TYR A 92 5.25 10.42 -13.24
C TYR A 92 6.13 11.37 -14.05
N TRP A 93 5.79 11.62 -15.31
CA TRP A 93 6.53 12.55 -16.18
C TRP A 93 6.59 13.95 -15.58
N PHE A 94 5.45 14.52 -15.14
CA PHE A 94 5.42 15.84 -14.52
C PHE A 94 6.22 15.88 -13.21
N ALA A 95 6.09 14.84 -12.37
CA ALA A 95 6.81 14.75 -11.11
C ALA A 95 8.33 14.64 -11.32
N LEU A 96 8.78 13.83 -12.28
CA LEU A 96 10.20 13.70 -12.64
C LEU A 96 10.75 14.95 -13.30
N LYS A 97 10.03 15.57 -14.24
CA LYS A 97 10.48 16.82 -14.89
C LYS A 97 10.73 17.92 -13.87
N LYS A 98 9.80 18.09 -12.93
CA LYS A 98 9.93 19.08 -11.84
C LYS A 98 11.00 18.69 -10.83
N GLY A 99 11.05 17.41 -10.44
CA GLY A 99 12.08 16.86 -9.56
C GLY A 99 13.50 17.00 -10.12
N TYR A 100 13.69 16.80 -11.42
CA TYR A 100 14.97 17.00 -12.10
C TYR A 100 15.41 18.46 -12.07
N GLY A 101 14.50 19.39 -12.37
CA GLY A 101 14.77 20.83 -12.32
C GLY A 101 15.27 21.27 -10.93
N ILE A 102 14.62 20.78 -9.88
CA ILE A 102 14.99 21.08 -8.49
C ILE A 102 16.29 20.39 -8.08
N ALA A 103 16.47 19.10 -8.40
CA ALA A 103 17.61 18.31 -7.93
C ALA A 103 18.94 18.62 -8.66
N PHE A 104 18.87 19.08 -9.92
CA PHE A 104 20.06 19.25 -10.77
C PHE A 104 20.26 20.66 -11.33
N LYS A 105 19.20 21.48 -11.49
CA LYS A 105 19.29 22.77 -12.20
C LYS A 105 19.30 24.00 -11.29
N TYR A 106 18.79 23.89 -10.06
CA TYR A 106 18.49 25.05 -9.21
C TYR A 106 19.48 25.34 -8.07
N SER A 107 20.70 24.79 -8.12
CA SER A 107 21.71 24.99 -7.07
C SER A 107 22.51 26.32 -7.16
N SER A 108 22.22 27.21 -8.12
CA SER A 108 23.15 28.31 -8.49
C SER A 108 22.63 29.76 -8.43
N LYS A 109 21.45 30.06 -7.84
CA LYS A 109 21.00 31.46 -7.67
C LYS A 109 20.44 31.73 -6.28
N THR A 110 21.30 32.27 -5.43
CA THR A 110 21.02 32.76 -4.08
C THR A 110 20.54 34.21 -4.14
N ASN A 111 19.40 34.55 -3.51
CA ASN A 111 19.33 35.52 -2.40
C ASN A 111 17.94 36.12 -2.06
N ASN A 112 16.85 35.90 -2.82
CA ASN A 112 15.53 36.48 -2.46
C ASN A 112 14.34 35.49 -2.39
N PHE A 113 14.56 34.17 -2.50
CA PHE A 113 13.50 33.19 -2.80
C PHE A 113 13.38 32.01 -1.83
N MET A 114 13.77 32.13 -0.55
CA MET A 114 13.73 30.98 0.37
C MET A 114 12.32 30.40 0.57
N GLU A 115 11.29 31.24 0.60
CA GLU A 115 9.91 30.79 0.82
C GLU A 115 9.33 30.08 -0.44
N GLU A 116 9.63 30.60 -1.63
CA GLU A 116 9.24 30.00 -2.91
C GLU A 116 10.01 28.70 -3.20
N GLU A 117 11.27 28.60 -2.75
CA GLU A 117 12.11 27.40 -2.86
C GLU A 117 11.60 26.26 -1.94
N ILE A 118 11.19 26.60 -0.71
CA ILE A 118 10.57 25.64 0.23
C ILE A 118 9.25 25.12 -0.34
N ASP A 119 8.44 25.97 -0.99
CA ASP A 119 7.16 25.61 -1.58
C ASP A 119 7.34 24.65 -2.78
N GLN A 120 8.30 24.90 -3.67
CA GLN A 120 8.58 24.01 -4.80
C GLN A 120 9.08 22.62 -4.39
N HIS A 121 9.96 22.55 -3.38
CA HIS A 121 10.40 21.28 -2.84
C HIS A 121 9.25 20.48 -2.22
N LYS A 122 8.39 21.16 -1.47
CA LYS A 122 7.20 20.55 -0.86
C LYS A 122 6.24 20.03 -1.92
N GLU A 123 6.02 20.79 -2.99
CA GLU A 123 5.13 20.37 -4.07
C GLU A 123 5.62 19.09 -4.78
N VAL A 124 6.92 18.94 -5.03
CA VAL A 124 7.45 17.69 -5.61
C VAL A 124 7.32 16.53 -4.64
N ILE A 125 7.57 16.75 -3.34
CA ILE A 125 7.38 15.73 -2.32
C ILE A 125 5.91 15.28 -2.27
N ASP A 126 4.96 16.22 -2.27
CA ASP A 126 3.52 15.93 -2.25
C ASP A 126 3.09 15.15 -3.50
N ARG A 127 3.56 15.55 -4.70
CA ARG A 127 3.31 14.80 -5.94
C ARG A 127 3.86 13.38 -5.91
N MET A 128 5.05 13.18 -5.30
CA MET A 128 5.62 11.85 -5.13
C MET A 128 4.85 11.02 -4.10
N THR A 129 4.35 11.64 -3.03
CA THR A 129 3.47 10.97 -2.06
C THR A 129 2.17 10.51 -2.70
N ASP A 130 1.54 11.34 -3.54
CA ASP A 130 0.36 10.95 -4.32
C ASP A 130 0.66 9.72 -5.20
N LEU A 131 1.79 9.71 -5.92
CA LEU A 131 2.21 8.58 -6.74
C LEU A 131 2.44 7.32 -5.91
N SER A 132 3.10 7.42 -4.75
CA SER A 132 3.26 6.30 -3.82
C SER A 132 1.91 5.78 -3.30
N MET A 133 0.92 6.65 -3.11
CA MET A 133 -0.43 6.26 -2.70
C MET A 133 -1.19 5.53 -3.80
N LEU A 134 -1.10 6.00 -5.05
CA LEU A 134 -1.69 5.30 -6.21
C LEU A 134 -1.09 3.89 -6.34
N ARG A 135 0.24 3.79 -6.24
CA ARG A 135 0.94 2.51 -6.29
C ARG A 135 0.51 1.59 -5.14
N LEU A 136 0.31 2.14 -3.95
CA LEU A 136 -0.20 1.38 -2.80
C LEU A 136 -1.58 0.80 -3.09
N PHE A 137 -2.50 1.59 -3.67
CA PHE A 137 -3.84 1.12 -4.04
C PHE A 137 -3.78 -0.02 -5.04
N GLU A 138 -2.99 0.13 -6.11
CA GLU A 138 -2.77 -0.93 -7.09
C GLU A 138 -2.24 -2.20 -6.44
N THR A 139 -1.16 -2.08 -5.66
CA THR A 139 -0.50 -3.19 -4.95
C THR A 139 -1.48 -4.00 -4.10
N TYR A 140 -2.44 -3.34 -3.43
CA TYR A 140 -3.42 -4.02 -2.59
C TYR A 140 -4.65 -4.50 -3.37
N LEU A 141 -5.15 -3.76 -4.36
CA LEU A 141 -6.34 -4.13 -5.13
C LEU A 141 -6.04 -5.24 -6.16
N GLU A 142 -4.81 -5.29 -6.65
CA GLU A 142 -4.34 -6.24 -7.63
C GLU A 142 -3.38 -7.27 -7.01
N GLY A 143 -2.25 -6.80 -6.48
CA GLY A 143 -1.15 -7.67 -6.06
C GLY A 143 -1.51 -8.62 -4.90
N CYS A 144 -2.34 -8.18 -3.95
CA CYS A 144 -2.77 -9.04 -2.84
C CYS A 144 -3.69 -10.20 -3.29
N PRO A 145 -4.77 -9.97 -4.06
CA PRO A 145 -5.56 -11.04 -4.65
C PRO A 145 -4.76 -11.98 -5.57
N GLN A 146 -3.86 -11.43 -6.39
CA GLN A 146 -2.98 -12.25 -7.24
C GLN A 146 -2.01 -13.10 -6.40
N LEU A 147 -1.48 -12.57 -5.29
CA LEU A 147 -0.65 -13.35 -4.36
C LEU A 147 -1.44 -14.50 -3.70
N ILE A 148 -2.70 -14.27 -3.32
CA ILE A 148 -3.60 -15.35 -2.84
C ILE A 148 -3.76 -16.42 -3.92
N LEU A 149 -3.99 -16.01 -5.17
CA LEU A 149 -4.13 -16.92 -6.30
C LEU A 149 -2.85 -17.73 -6.53
N GLN A 150 -1.68 -17.09 -6.53
CA GLN A 150 -0.38 -17.73 -6.67
C GLN A 150 -0.09 -18.74 -5.55
N LEU A 151 -0.40 -18.38 -4.30
CA LEU A 151 -0.27 -19.26 -3.15
C LEU A 151 -1.24 -20.46 -3.23
N TYR A 152 -2.48 -20.24 -3.67
CA TYR A 152 -3.46 -21.30 -3.87
C TYR A 152 -2.96 -22.32 -4.89
N ILE A 153 -2.53 -21.85 -6.07
CA ILE A 153 -2.00 -22.71 -7.15
C ILE A 153 -0.75 -23.47 -6.67
N PHE A 154 0.14 -22.79 -5.94
CA PHE A 154 1.35 -23.40 -5.39
C PHE A 154 1.04 -24.54 -4.42
N LEU A 155 0.06 -24.37 -3.54
CA LEU A 155 -0.35 -25.40 -2.59
C LEU A 155 -1.18 -26.52 -3.24
N GLU A 156 -1.97 -26.21 -4.27
CA GLU A 156 -2.77 -27.18 -5.02
C GLU A 156 -1.90 -28.15 -5.82
N HIS A 157 -0.86 -27.66 -6.50
CA HIS A 157 -0.03 -28.49 -7.38
C HIS A 157 0.99 -29.36 -6.62
N GLY A 158 1.31 -29.03 -5.37
CA GLY A 158 2.19 -29.84 -4.49
C GLY A 158 3.64 -30.03 -4.97
N GLN A 159 4.00 -29.50 -6.14
CA GLN A 159 5.35 -29.54 -6.70
C GLN A 159 5.98 -28.15 -6.66
N ALA A 160 6.97 -27.98 -5.79
CA ALA A 160 7.64 -26.71 -5.61
C ALA A 160 8.71 -26.49 -6.70
N HIS A 161 8.31 -25.90 -7.83
CA HIS A 161 9.30 -25.29 -8.72
C HIS A 161 9.93 -24.09 -8.00
N PHE A 162 11.27 -24.08 -7.90
CA PHE A 162 12.03 -23.01 -7.24
C PHE A 162 11.67 -21.60 -7.74
N SER A 163 11.35 -21.49 -9.02
CA SER A 163 10.89 -20.26 -9.66
C SER A 163 9.56 -19.75 -9.11
N GLN A 164 8.59 -20.62 -8.83
CA GLN A 164 7.28 -20.23 -8.30
C GLN A 164 7.37 -19.79 -6.84
N TYR A 165 8.15 -20.51 -6.03
CA TYR A 165 8.43 -20.10 -4.65
C TYR A 165 9.11 -18.73 -4.61
N SER A 166 10.11 -18.52 -5.48
CA SER A 166 10.81 -17.23 -5.58
C SER A 166 9.86 -16.11 -6.01
N ALA A 167 8.95 -16.36 -6.96
CA ALA A 167 7.96 -15.37 -7.38
C ALA A 167 7.02 -14.95 -6.23
N ILE A 168 6.56 -15.91 -5.41
CA ILE A 168 5.72 -15.65 -4.24
C ILE A 168 6.46 -14.79 -3.21
N VAL A 169 7.73 -15.12 -2.92
CA VAL A 169 8.57 -14.36 -1.98
C VAL A 169 8.79 -12.94 -2.49
N VAL A 170 9.10 -12.77 -3.78
CA VAL A 170 9.27 -11.46 -4.42
C VAL A 170 7.99 -10.65 -4.33
N SER A 171 6.82 -11.24 -4.60
CA SER A 171 5.52 -10.58 -4.48
C SER A 171 5.22 -10.11 -3.05
N CYS A 172 5.45 -10.97 -2.04
CA CYS A 172 5.30 -10.60 -0.63
C CYS A 172 6.21 -9.42 -0.24
N CYS A 173 7.46 -9.45 -0.69
CA CYS A 173 8.43 -8.37 -0.48
C CYS A 173 7.98 -7.08 -1.17
N ALA A 174 7.53 -7.15 -2.43
CA ALA A 174 7.07 -5.99 -3.19
C ALA A 174 5.87 -5.30 -2.51
N ILE A 175 4.88 -6.07 -2.06
CA ILE A 175 3.70 -5.53 -1.34
C ILE A 175 4.12 -4.82 -0.04
N SER A 176 5.03 -5.45 0.71
CA SER A 176 5.52 -4.91 1.98
C SER A 176 6.36 -3.65 1.77
N CYS A 177 7.22 -3.64 0.75
CA CYS A 177 8.03 -2.49 0.35
C CYS A 177 7.16 -1.31 -0.09
N SER A 178 6.14 -1.54 -0.92
CA SER A 178 5.19 -0.52 -1.36
C SER A 178 4.50 0.18 -0.17
N THR A 179 4.18 -0.59 0.88
CA THR A 179 3.63 -0.05 2.14
C THR A 179 4.63 0.81 2.91
N VAL A 180 5.89 0.39 2.99
CA VAL A 180 6.97 1.15 3.64
C VAL A 180 7.26 2.43 2.87
N ASP A 181 7.34 2.35 1.54
CA ASP A 181 7.59 3.49 0.65
C ASP A 181 6.50 4.54 0.80
N TYR A 182 5.23 4.13 0.81
CA TYR A 182 4.12 5.03 1.09
C TYR A 182 4.25 5.69 2.47
N GLN A 183 4.57 4.94 3.52
CA GLN A 183 4.72 5.51 4.87
C GLN A 183 5.87 6.51 4.97
N ILE A 184 6.97 6.24 4.27
CA ILE A 184 8.10 7.17 4.16
C ILE A 184 7.67 8.43 3.41
N ALA A 185 6.99 8.30 2.27
CA ALA A 185 6.51 9.44 1.47
C ALA A 185 5.49 10.29 2.25
N LEU A 186 4.52 9.64 2.89
CA LEU A 186 3.53 10.26 3.76
C LEU A 186 4.17 11.10 4.86
N ARG A 187 5.14 10.54 5.60
CA ARG A 187 5.84 11.30 6.65
C ARG A 187 6.68 12.44 6.07
N LYS A 188 7.26 12.29 4.88
CA LYS A 188 8.00 13.37 4.20
C LYS A 188 7.10 14.53 3.76
N SER A 189 5.85 14.27 3.37
CA SER A 189 4.90 15.33 2.97
C SER A 189 4.36 16.14 4.16
N LEU A 190 4.38 15.57 5.35
CA LEU A 190 3.80 16.19 6.54
C LEU A 190 4.86 16.97 7.32
N PRO A 191 4.78 18.31 7.38
CA PRO A 191 5.78 19.13 8.08
C PRO A 191 5.79 18.87 9.60
N ASP A 192 4.64 18.49 10.14
CA ASP A 192 4.40 18.32 11.58
C ASP A 192 4.70 16.88 12.06
N LYS A 193 5.28 16.01 11.20
CA LYS A 193 5.59 14.61 11.54
C LYS A 193 7.06 14.29 11.37
N ASN A 194 7.61 13.63 12.39
CA ASN A 194 8.98 13.13 12.36
C ASN A 194 9.20 12.09 11.27
N LEU A 195 10.33 12.28 10.57
CA LEU A 195 10.84 11.39 9.54
C LEU A 195 11.25 10.04 10.14
N LEU A 196 11.16 9.00 9.32
CA LEU A 196 11.79 7.71 9.61
C LEU A 196 13.31 7.85 9.35
N SER A 197 14.04 8.37 10.33
CA SER A 197 15.49 8.52 10.29
C SER A 197 16.18 7.17 10.54
N GLY A 198 17.17 6.84 9.71
CA GLY A 198 17.94 5.61 9.82
C GLY A 198 17.33 4.39 9.13
N SER A 199 18.16 3.36 8.94
CA SER A 199 17.78 2.11 8.30
C SER A 199 17.01 1.18 9.23
N GLY A 200 17.29 1.23 10.54
CA GLY A 200 16.65 0.40 11.57
C GLY A 200 15.12 0.47 11.57
N PRO A 201 14.51 1.67 11.77
CA PRO A 201 13.05 1.80 11.77
C PRO A 201 12.38 1.32 10.47
N LYS A 202 13.03 1.54 9.32
CA LYS A 202 12.53 1.12 8.00
C LYS A 202 12.52 -0.40 7.88
N PHE A 203 13.61 -1.06 8.25
CA PHE A 203 13.70 -2.52 8.23
C PHE A 203 12.74 -3.17 9.23
N THR A 204 12.65 -2.65 10.46
CA THR A 204 11.70 -3.17 11.46
C THR A 204 10.26 -3.04 10.97
N TYR A 205 9.91 -1.90 10.34
CA TYR A 205 8.57 -1.72 9.76
C TYR A 205 8.31 -2.66 8.57
N LEU A 206 9.31 -2.86 7.71
CA LEU A 206 9.24 -3.79 6.58
C LEU A 206 8.97 -5.22 7.05
N PHE A 207 9.77 -5.73 8.00
CA PHE A 207 9.59 -7.09 8.53
C PHE A 207 8.26 -7.27 9.25
N TYR A 208 7.82 -6.27 10.01
CA TYR A 208 6.48 -6.25 10.60
C TYR A 208 5.40 -6.44 9.53
N LYS A 209 5.42 -5.64 8.45
CA LYS A 209 4.42 -5.72 7.38
C LYS A 209 4.53 -7.04 6.61
N LEU A 210 5.75 -7.50 6.32
CA LEU A 210 6.00 -8.74 5.60
C LEU A 210 5.48 -9.96 6.34
N PHE A 211 5.86 -10.13 7.61
CA PHE A 211 5.47 -11.32 8.37
C PHE A 211 3.97 -11.36 8.70
N THR A 212 3.37 -10.19 9.00
CA THR A 212 1.91 -10.12 9.21
C THR A 212 1.11 -10.36 7.93
N LEU A 213 1.67 -10.00 6.76
CA LEU A 213 1.09 -10.31 5.46
C LEU A 213 1.17 -11.81 5.15
N ILE A 214 2.37 -12.41 5.22
CA ILE A 214 2.59 -13.83 4.90
C ILE A 214 1.68 -14.73 5.73
N SER A 215 1.67 -14.53 7.05
CA SER A 215 0.82 -15.31 7.97
C SER A 215 -0.65 -15.26 7.56
N TRP A 216 -1.14 -14.08 7.21
CA TRP A 216 -2.52 -13.90 6.81
C TRP A 216 -2.84 -14.48 5.44
N MET A 217 -2.00 -14.24 4.43
CA MET A 217 -2.26 -14.74 3.09
C MET A 217 -2.32 -16.27 3.10
N LEU A 218 -1.40 -16.92 3.81
CA LEU A 218 -1.45 -18.37 4.02
C LEU A 218 -2.73 -18.79 4.75
N SER A 219 -3.15 -18.07 5.80
CA SER A 219 -4.40 -18.36 6.52
C SER A 219 -5.64 -18.25 5.61
N VAL A 220 -5.71 -17.23 4.76
CA VAL A 220 -6.81 -17.04 3.80
C VAL A 220 -6.82 -18.15 2.76
N VAL A 221 -5.65 -18.57 2.28
CA VAL A 221 -5.54 -19.68 1.32
C VAL A 221 -5.98 -21.00 1.96
N LEU A 222 -5.61 -21.28 3.22
CA LEU A 222 -6.14 -22.44 3.94
C LEU A 222 -7.67 -22.40 4.05
N LEU A 223 -8.24 -21.22 4.31
CA LEU A 223 -9.69 -21.05 4.37
C LEU A 223 -10.36 -21.30 2.98
N LEU A 224 -9.71 -20.91 1.89
CA LEU A 224 -10.17 -21.20 0.51
C LEU A 224 -10.20 -22.70 0.22
N PHE A 225 -9.19 -23.45 0.69
CA PHE A 225 -9.17 -24.91 0.57
C PHE A 225 -10.26 -25.61 1.38
N LEU A 226 -10.67 -25.04 2.53
CA LEU A 226 -11.76 -25.58 3.33
C LEU A 226 -13.09 -25.50 2.57
N ASN A 227 -13.46 -24.29 2.13
CA ASN A 227 -14.63 -24.07 1.31
C ASN A 227 -14.59 -22.68 0.67
N ILE A 228 -14.46 -22.63 -0.66
CA ILE A 228 -14.38 -21.39 -1.43
C ILE A 228 -15.56 -20.44 -1.13
N LYS A 229 -16.79 -20.97 -1.02
CA LYS A 229 -17.99 -20.13 -0.78
C LYS A 229 -17.96 -19.48 0.60
N ILE A 230 -17.59 -20.25 1.63
CA ILE A 230 -17.48 -19.74 3.01
C ILE A 230 -16.32 -18.74 3.10
N ALA A 231 -15.18 -19.04 2.49
CA ALA A 231 -14.02 -18.15 2.45
C ALA A 231 -14.37 -16.80 1.81
N LEU A 232 -14.99 -16.81 0.63
CA LEU A 232 -15.41 -15.59 -0.05
C LEU A 232 -16.44 -14.81 0.76
N PHE A 233 -17.40 -15.49 1.39
CA PHE A 233 -18.38 -14.85 2.27
C PHE A 233 -17.72 -14.17 3.47
N LEU A 234 -16.76 -14.83 4.13
CA LEU A 234 -16.04 -14.26 5.27
C LEU A 234 -15.14 -13.08 4.86
N LEU A 235 -14.45 -13.16 3.72
CA LEU A 235 -13.67 -12.05 3.18
C LEU A 235 -14.56 -10.85 2.82
N LEU A 236 -15.74 -11.11 2.24
CA LEU A 236 -16.73 -10.08 1.95
C LEU A 236 -17.26 -9.43 3.24
N LEU A 237 -17.52 -10.21 4.28
CA LEU A 237 -17.93 -9.70 5.58
C LEU A 237 -16.84 -8.82 6.21
N LEU A 238 -15.57 -9.26 6.16
CA LEU A 238 -14.43 -8.46 6.62
C LEU A 238 -14.31 -7.14 5.84
N TRP A 239 -14.56 -7.18 4.53
CA TRP A 239 -14.58 -5.99 3.70
C TRP A 239 -15.65 -5.00 4.14
N PHE A 240 -16.89 -5.46 4.35
CA PHE A 240 -17.98 -4.62 4.83
C PHE A 240 -17.68 -4.02 6.20
N LEU A 241 -17.09 -4.79 7.13
CA LEU A 241 -16.64 -4.25 8.42
C LEU A 241 -15.57 -3.18 8.25
N GLY A 242 -14.62 -3.38 7.33
CA GLY A 242 -13.60 -2.39 6.98
C GLY A 242 -14.21 -1.10 6.43
N ILE A 243 -15.23 -1.21 5.57
CA ILE A 243 -15.97 -0.06 5.04
C ILE A 243 -16.68 0.69 6.17
N ILE A 244 -17.45 -0.01 7.01
CA ILE A 244 -18.16 0.59 8.16
C ILE A 244 -17.17 1.34 9.06
N TRP A 245 -16.01 0.75 9.31
CA TRP A 245 -14.96 1.40 10.08
C TRP A 245 -14.42 2.66 9.38
N ALA A 246 -14.16 2.62 8.08
CA ALA A 246 -13.74 3.79 7.31
C ALA A 246 -14.78 4.92 7.39
N PHE A 247 -16.08 4.61 7.31
CA PHE A 247 -17.17 5.57 7.51
C PHE A 247 -17.19 6.14 8.93
N LYS A 248 -17.05 5.30 9.95
CA LYS A 248 -17.02 5.74 11.36
C LYS A 248 -15.85 6.67 11.65
N LYS A 249 -14.73 6.50 10.94
CA LYS A 249 -13.54 7.36 11.07
C LYS A 249 -13.67 8.70 10.33
N GLN A 250 -14.75 8.93 9.57
CA GLN A 250 -15.07 10.19 8.90
C GLN A 250 -13.87 10.79 8.16
N THR A 251 -13.37 10.05 7.18
CA THR A 251 -12.23 10.47 6.37
C THR A 251 -12.61 11.65 5.46
N GLN A 252 -11.66 12.57 5.25
CA GLN A 252 -11.80 13.72 4.34
C GLN A 252 -10.63 13.79 3.36
N PHE A 253 -10.36 12.70 2.65
CA PHE A 253 -9.17 12.62 1.79
C PHE A 253 -9.38 13.29 0.42
N CYS A 254 -10.57 13.13 -0.17
CA CYS A 254 -10.95 13.69 -1.45
C CYS A 254 -11.84 14.92 -1.30
N THR A 255 -11.70 15.88 -2.21
CA THR A 255 -12.56 17.08 -2.26
C THR A 255 -13.98 16.81 -2.76
N SER A 256 -14.20 15.69 -3.47
CA SER A 256 -15.50 15.31 -4.00
C SER A 256 -16.07 14.12 -3.23
N VAL A 257 -17.38 14.19 -2.93
CA VAL A 257 -18.09 13.17 -2.14
C VAL A 257 -18.03 11.78 -2.79
N SER A 258 -18.16 11.72 -4.13
CA SER A 258 -18.08 10.45 -4.87
C SER A 258 -16.69 9.80 -4.77
N MET A 259 -15.63 10.59 -4.84
CA MET A 259 -14.27 10.06 -4.71
C MET A 259 -13.92 9.70 -3.27
N GLU A 260 -14.48 10.42 -2.29
CA GLU A 260 -14.34 10.06 -0.88
C GLU A 260 -15.03 8.73 -0.57
N PHE A 261 -16.21 8.50 -1.16
CA PHE A 261 -16.89 7.22 -1.08
C PHE A 261 -16.05 6.08 -1.68
N LEU A 262 -15.49 6.28 -2.88
CA LEU A 262 -14.59 5.31 -3.51
C LEU A 262 -13.34 5.06 -2.64
N TYR A 263 -12.77 6.11 -2.04
CA TYR A 263 -11.62 6.00 -1.14
C TYR A 263 -11.93 5.12 0.08
N ARG A 264 -13.09 5.31 0.71
CA ARG A 264 -13.53 4.49 1.86
C ARG A 264 -13.73 3.02 1.47
N ILE A 265 -14.24 2.75 0.27
CA ILE A 265 -14.37 1.38 -0.27
C ILE A 265 -12.99 0.72 -0.42
N VAL A 266 -12.04 1.43 -1.06
CA VAL A 266 -10.68 0.93 -1.29
C VAL A 266 -9.94 0.72 0.02
N VAL A 267 -10.04 1.66 0.96
CA VAL A 267 -9.43 1.50 2.29
C VAL A 267 -10.04 0.31 3.03
N GLY A 268 -11.36 0.13 2.97
CA GLY A 268 -12.02 -1.05 3.53
C GLY A 268 -11.46 -2.33 2.95
N PHE A 269 -11.13 -2.35 1.65
CA PHE A 269 -10.49 -3.49 0.98
C PHE A 269 -9.06 -3.72 1.48
N ILE A 270 -8.26 -2.66 1.59
CA ILE A 270 -6.90 -2.74 2.14
C ILE A 270 -6.90 -3.29 3.57
N LEU A 271 -7.91 -2.92 4.38
CA LEU A 271 -8.08 -3.42 5.76
C LEU A 271 -8.32 -4.93 5.85
N ILE A 272 -8.69 -5.62 4.77
CA ILE A 272 -8.72 -7.08 4.74
C ILE A 272 -7.28 -7.62 4.87
N PHE A 273 -6.30 -6.94 4.27
CA PHE A 273 -4.93 -7.43 4.16
C PHE A 273 -3.99 -6.84 5.20
N THR A 274 -4.10 -5.55 5.51
CA THR A 274 -3.21 -4.92 6.48
C THR A 274 -3.91 -3.80 7.23
N PHE A 275 -3.43 -3.52 8.45
CA PHE A 275 -3.81 -2.30 9.14
C PHE A 275 -3.29 -1.09 8.35
N PHE A 276 -4.23 -0.32 7.79
CA PHE A 276 -3.98 0.95 7.14
C PHE A 276 -4.53 2.06 8.03
N ASN A 277 -3.65 2.93 8.53
CA ASN A 277 -4.06 4.02 9.41
C ASN A 277 -4.75 5.10 8.58
N ILE A 278 -6.08 5.20 8.63
CA ILE A 278 -6.89 6.04 7.74
C ILE A 278 -6.97 7.53 8.15
N LYS A 279 -6.73 7.83 9.42
CA LYS A 279 -6.93 9.18 10.00
C LYS A 279 -5.67 9.73 10.67
N GLY A 280 -4.52 9.08 10.48
CA GLY A 280 -3.21 9.60 10.88
C GLY A 280 -2.94 9.80 12.40
N GLN A 281 -3.97 9.76 13.26
CA GLN A 281 -3.94 10.13 14.68
C GLN A 281 -4.22 8.92 15.60
N ASN A 282 -3.74 8.99 16.86
CA ASN A 282 -3.98 8.04 17.96
C ASN A 282 -4.22 6.59 17.53
N THR A 283 -3.19 5.98 16.94
CA THR A 283 -3.28 4.66 16.33
C THR A 283 -3.24 3.52 17.33
N LYS A 284 -2.85 3.75 18.59
CA LYS A 284 -2.58 2.69 19.58
C LYS A 284 -3.79 1.75 19.77
N TYR A 285 -4.96 2.28 20.15
CA TYR A 285 -6.14 1.46 20.40
C TYR A 285 -6.75 0.82 19.14
N PRO A 286 -7.00 1.56 18.04
CA PRO A 286 -7.55 0.94 16.82
C PRO A 286 -6.64 -0.12 16.22
N MET A 287 -5.32 0.08 16.31
CA MET A 287 -4.34 -0.90 15.85
C MET A 287 -4.30 -2.14 16.74
N SER A 288 -4.32 -1.98 18.06
CA SER A 288 -4.37 -3.11 19.00
C SER A 288 -5.61 -3.97 18.75
N TYR A 289 -6.79 -3.35 18.65
CA TYR A 289 -8.03 -4.05 18.35
C TYR A 289 -7.94 -4.83 17.02
N TYR A 290 -7.43 -4.19 15.95
CA TYR A 290 -7.24 -4.85 14.66
C TYR A 290 -6.35 -6.09 14.77
N TYR A 291 -5.19 -5.99 15.42
CA TYR A 291 -4.25 -7.11 15.52
C TYR A 291 -4.75 -8.21 16.46
N ILE A 292 -5.51 -7.89 17.51
CA ILE A 292 -6.17 -8.89 18.35
C ILE A 292 -7.17 -9.70 17.53
N VAL A 293 -8.09 -9.03 16.81
CA VAL A 293 -9.06 -9.70 15.94
C VAL A 293 -8.35 -10.53 14.87
N ARG A 294 -7.25 -10.01 14.32
CA ARG A 294 -6.44 -10.70 13.32
C ARG A 294 -5.81 -11.99 13.85
N VAL A 295 -5.19 -11.93 15.04
CA VAL A 295 -4.60 -13.11 15.69
C VAL A 295 -5.69 -14.14 15.99
N LEU A 296 -6.83 -13.72 16.55
CA LEU A 296 -7.95 -14.61 16.83
C LEU A 296 -8.51 -15.28 15.58
N ALA A 297 -8.65 -14.52 14.48
CA ALA A 297 -9.11 -15.06 13.20
C ALA A 297 -8.13 -16.10 12.63
N THR A 298 -6.83 -15.80 12.62
CA THR A 298 -5.80 -16.76 12.16
C THR A 298 -5.76 -18.01 13.01
N LEU A 299 -5.82 -17.88 14.34
CA LEU A 299 -5.88 -19.03 15.24
C LEU A 299 -7.16 -19.85 15.03
N GLY A 300 -8.31 -19.19 14.85
CA GLY A 300 -9.58 -19.85 14.57
C GLY A 300 -9.52 -20.67 13.28
N ILE A 301 -8.96 -20.11 12.20
CA ILE A 301 -8.77 -20.83 10.93
C ILE A 301 -7.86 -22.05 11.15
N LEU A 302 -6.73 -21.89 11.83
CA LEU A 302 -5.81 -23.00 12.12
C LEU A 302 -6.49 -24.09 12.96
N ILE A 303 -7.25 -23.73 14.01
CA ILE A 303 -7.97 -24.69 14.86
C ILE A 303 -8.98 -25.48 14.03
N VAL A 304 -9.80 -24.82 13.22
CA VAL A 304 -10.78 -25.49 12.35
C VAL A 304 -10.07 -26.45 11.40
N PHE A 305 -8.94 -26.02 10.83
CA PHE A 305 -8.18 -26.82 9.88
C PHE A 305 -7.48 -28.03 10.53
N TRP A 306 -7.06 -27.92 11.80
CA TRP A 306 -6.51 -29.04 12.57
C TRP A 306 -7.59 -30.03 13.03
N ILE A 307 -8.81 -29.55 13.33
CA ILE A 307 -9.94 -30.41 13.71
C ILE A 307 -10.50 -31.14 12.49
N PHE A 308 -10.55 -30.48 11.34
CA PHE A 308 -11.05 -31.00 10.07
C PHE A 308 -9.94 -31.03 9.03
N PRO A 309 -8.95 -31.94 9.14
CA PRO A 309 -7.86 -32.02 8.18
C PRO A 309 -8.42 -32.36 6.80
N LEU A 310 -8.08 -31.55 5.81
CA LEU A 310 -8.45 -31.80 4.42
C LEU A 310 -7.63 -32.95 3.85
N SER A 311 -8.30 -33.90 3.17
CA SER A 311 -7.67 -35.05 2.51
C SER A 311 -6.67 -34.69 1.42
N ILE A 312 -6.69 -33.44 0.94
CA ILE A 312 -5.78 -32.91 -0.09
C ILE A 312 -4.37 -32.69 0.46
N PHE A 313 -4.22 -32.42 1.76
CA PHE A 313 -2.91 -32.18 2.37
C PHE A 313 -2.37 -33.46 3.00
N SER A 314 -1.20 -33.91 2.53
CA SER A 314 -0.44 -34.92 3.27
C SER A 314 0.07 -34.31 4.60
N PRO A 315 0.24 -35.12 5.66
CA PRO A 315 0.77 -34.65 6.94
C PRO A 315 2.12 -33.93 6.80
N GLU A 316 2.91 -34.31 5.79
CA GLU A 316 4.24 -33.79 5.50
C GLU A 316 4.23 -32.33 5.00
N TYR A 317 3.20 -31.89 4.28
CA TYR A 317 3.04 -30.48 3.88
C TYR A 317 2.27 -29.66 4.91
N PHE A 318 1.34 -30.31 5.62
CA PHE A 318 0.46 -29.64 6.56
C PHE A 318 1.21 -29.02 7.76
N ILE A 319 2.14 -29.78 8.35
CA ILE A 319 2.90 -29.34 9.52
C ILE A 319 3.80 -28.13 9.19
N PRO A 320 4.62 -28.15 8.12
CA PRO A 320 5.43 -26.98 7.74
C PRO A 320 4.62 -25.72 7.46
N ILE A 321 3.45 -25.82 6.82
CA ILE A 321 2.58 -24.66 6.54
C ILE A 321 2.04 -24.08 7.85
N SER A 322 1.52 -24.93 8.74
CA SER A 322 1.03 -24.50 10.06
C SER A 322 2.13 -23.83 10.88
N ILE A 323 3.33 -24.43 10.93
CA ILE A 323 4.50 -23.85 11.62
C ILE A 323 4.85 -22.49 11.01
N THR A 324 4.86 -22.38 9.67
CA THR A 324 5.17 -21.13 8.97
C THR A 324 4.16 -20.04 9.32
N ILE A 325 2.85 -20.34 9.35
CA ILE A 325 1.80 -19.38 9.71
C ILE A 325 2.00 -18.87 11.14
N VAL A 326 2.22 -19.77 12.09
CA VAL A 326 2.41 -19.40 13.51
C VAL A 326 3.71 -18.61 13.70
N LEU A 327 4.82 -19.08 13.13
CA LEU A 327 6.12 -18.42 13.25
C LEU A 327 6.09 -17.01 12.66
N THR A 328 5.54 -16.85 11.44
CA THR A 328 5.41 -15.53 10.81
C THR A 328 4.43 -14.64 11.56
N LEU A 329 3.35 -15.18 12.15
CA LEU A 329 2.47 -14.37 13.00
C LEU A 329 3.22 -13.84 14.22
N LEU A 330 3.90 -14.72 14.96
CA LEU A 330 4.66 -14.36 16.17
C LEU A 330 5.75 -13.35 15.85
N LEU A 331 6.56 -13.59 14.82
CA LEU A 331 7.58 -12.64 14.37
C LEU A 331 6.94 -11.30 13.96
N GLY A 332 5.85 -11.32 13.21
CA GLY A 332 5.13 -10.10 12.82
C GLY A 332 4.66 -9.26 14.01
N ILE A 333 4.14 -9.90 15.07
CA ILE A 333 3.75 -9.23 16.30
C ILE A 333 4.96 -8.74 17.11
N ILE A 334 6.05 -9.49 17.17
CA ILE A 334 7.30 -9.04 17.81
C ILE A 334 7.84 -7.79 17.11
N PHE A 335 7.97 -7.82 15.78
CA PHE A 335 8.42 -6.65 15.01
C PHE A 335 7.46 -5.46 15.14
N LEU A 336 6.14 -5.72 15.26
CA LEU A 336 5.16 -4.68 15.56
C LEU A 336 5.44 -4.02 16.91
N ILE A 337 5.61 -4.82 17.97
CA ILE A 337 5.88 -4.32 19.33
C ILE A 337 7.21 -3.57 19.37
N VAL A 338 8.25 -4.11 18.75
CA VAL A 338 9.56 -3.44 18.66
C VAL A 338 9.43 -2.12 17.91
N TYR A 339 8.78 -2.11 16.73
CA TYR A 339 8.62 -0.88 15.96
C TYR A 339 7.86 0.21 16.74
N TYR A 340 6.72 -0.11 17.35
CA TYR A 340 5.94 0.87 18.12
C TYR A 340 6.53 1.17 19.51
N GLY A 341 7.29 0.24 20.06
CA GLY A 341 7.93 0.35 21.37
C GLY A 341 9.18 1.22 21.35
N THR A 342 10.05 1.05 20.34
CA THR A 342 11.38 1.68 20.30
C THR A 342 11.58 2.62 19.11
N PHE A 343 11.08 2.27 17.93
CA PHE A 343 11.42 2.97 16.68
C PHE A 343 10.35 3.97 16.20
N HIS A 344 9.16 4.01 16.81
CA HIS A 344 8.09 4.87 16.35
C HIS A 344 8.39 6.35 16.65
N PRO A 345 8.48 7.23 15.63
CA PRO A 345 9.01 8.59 15.80
C PRO A 345 8.19 9.53 16.71
N THR A 346 6.97 9.16 17.09
CA THR A 346 6.16 9.97 18.03
C THR A 346 6.55 9.70 19.49
N ARG A 347 7.24 8.59 19.79
CA ARG A 347 7.70 8.29 21.16
C ARG A 347 9.04 8.96 21.50
N SER A 348 9.85 9.30 20.50
CA SER A 348 11.16 9.96 20.72
C SER A 348 11.07 11.40 21.25
N GLU A 349 9.86 11.97 21.34
CA GLU A 349 9.61 13.33 21.85
C GLU A 349 8.82 13.40 23.16
N GLU A 350 8.20 12.31 23.65
CA GLU A 350 7.73 12.30 25.06
C GLU A 350 8.91 12.49 26.06
N THR A 351 10.16 12.49 25.57
CA THR A 351 11.39 12.75 26.33
C THR A 351 12.01 14.14 26.10
N LYS A 352 11.37 15.05 25.35
CA LYS A 352 11.84 16.44 25.19
C LYS A 352 10.67 17.41 25.35
N TYR A 353 10.57 18.03 26.52
CA TYR A 353 9.76 19.22 26.74
C TYR A 353 10.53 20.50 26.36
N ASP A 354 9.76 21.53 26.01
CA ASP A 354 10.04 22.96 25.72
C ASP A 354 10.68 23.27 24.33
N GLU A 355 10.24 24.25 23.53
CA GLU A 355 9.73 25.61 23.81
C GLU A 355 8.88 26.16 22.61
N ILE A 356 8.32 27.37 22.78
CA ILE A 356 7.25 28.04 22.03
C ILE A 356 7.71 28.68 20.68
N ASP A 357 6.86 28.68 19.62
CA ASP A 357 6.30 29.86 18.90
C ASP A 357 5.90 29.63 17.42
N GLY A 358 4.82 30.32 17.00
CA GLY A 358 4.55 30.63 15.58
C GLY A 358 3.30 29.98 14.95
N LYS A 359 2.27 30.79 14.67
CA LYS A 359 1.11 30.40 13.83
C LYS A 359 1.60 30.02 12.42
N SER A 360 1.46 28.74 12.04
CA SER A 360 1.77 28.30 10.68
C SER A 360 0.67 28.69 9.69
N VAL A 361 1.09 29.25 8.55
CA VAL A 361 0.22 29.69 7.45
C VAL A 361 -0.58 28.50 6.88
N GLN A 362 -1.88 28.73 6.74
CA GLN A 362 -2.92 27.77 6.38
C GLN A 362 -2.98 27.58 4.85
N ARG A 363 -2.47 26.45 4.32
CA ARG A 363 -2.73 26.00 2.94
C ARG A 363 -2.80 24.46 2.79
N ASP A 364 -3.67 24.04 1.86
CA ASP A 364 -4.24 22.69 1.68
C ASP A 364 -3.33 21.70 0.95
N CYS A 365 -2.65 20.85 1.73
CA CYS A 365 -2.16 19.55 1.25
C CYS A 365 -3.26 18.51 1.46
N ARG A 366 -3.56 17.67 0.44
CA ARG A 366 -4.66 16.68 0.53
C ARG A 366 -4.43 15.65 1.64
N VAL A 367 -3.16 15.33 1.85
CA VAL A 367 -2.68 14.46 2.90
C VAL A 367 -2.76 15.14 4.29
N ARG A 368 -2.90 16.47 4.36
CA ARG A 368 -3.11 17.20 5.63
C ARG A 368 -4.52 16.97 6.20
N TYR A 369 -5.53 16.80 5.35
CA TYR A 369 -6.87 16.39 5.79
C TYR A 369 -6.93 14.96 6.34
N PHE A 370 -5.86 14.19 6.19
CA PHE A 370 -5.68 12.91 6.86
C PHE A 370 -5.45 13.07 8.37
N LEU A 371 -5.15 14.28 8.86
CA LEU A 371 -4.65 14.55 10.21
C LEU A 371 -5.32 15.73 10.93
N MET A 372 -6.28 16.40 10.29
CA MET A 372 -7.17 17.38 10.92
C MET A 372 -8.53 16.67 11.07
N GLU A 373 -9.18 16.47 12.22
CA GLU A 373 -9.05 16.92 13.61
C GLU A 373 -8.92 15.75 14.58
#